data_AF-A0AAW6XGL4-F1
#
_entry.id   AF-A0AAW6XGL4-F1
#
_cell.length_a   1.000
_cell.length_b   1.000
_cell.length_c   1.000
_cell.angle_alpha   90.00
_cell.angle_beta   90.00
_cell.angle_gamma   90.00
#
_symmetry.space_group_name_H-M   'P 1'
#
loop_
_entity.id
_entity.type
_entity.pdbx_description
1 polymer ?
#
loop_
_entity_poly.entity_id
_entity_poly.type
_entity_poly.pdbx_seq_one_letter_code
_entity_poly.pdbx_strand_id
1 'polypeptide(L)'
;TGAGMTRVALLGTRYTMEQDFYRGRLTEQFSINCLIPEADERAKINQIIFEELCLGQFTEASRAYYAQVIARLAEQGAQGVI
;
A
#
# COMPACT_ATOMS: atom_id res chain seq x y z
N THR A 1 7.76 -18.71 -12.22
CA THR A 1 8.39 -17.45 -12.65
C THR A 1 7.98 -16.37 -11.68
N GLY A 2 8.80 -16.09 -10.65
CA GLY A 2 8.57 -14.91 -9.81
C GLY A 2 8.81 -13.68 -10.68
N ALA A 3 7.91 -12.71 -10.68
CA ALA A 3 7.83 -11.65 -11.69
C ALA A 3 9.03 -10.66 -11.73
N GLY A 4 10.16 -10.96 -11.06
CA GLY A 4 11.36 -10.12 -11.07
C GLY A 4 11.14 -8.71 -10.55
N MET A 5 10.05 -8.48 -9.81
CA MET A 5 9.69 -7.16 -9.30
C MET A 5 10.65 -6.77 -8.18
N THR A 6 11.31 -5.64 -8.36
CA THR A 6 12.23 -5.06 -7.38
C THR A 6 11.62 -3.86 -6.68
N ARG A 7 10.45 -3.39 -7.13
CA ARG A 7 9.73 -2.25 -6.55
C ARG A 7 8.23 -2.47 -6.51
N VAL A 8 7.65 -2.41 -5.32
CA VAL A 8 6.21 -2.65 -5.09
C VAL A 8 5.61 -1.55 -4.22
N ALA A 9 4.35 -1.21 -4.45
CA ALA A 9 3.56 -0.40 -3.55
C ALA A 9 3.10 -1.26 -2.36
N LEU A 10 3.21 -0.74 -1.14
CA LEU A 10 2.68 -1.41 0.06
C LEU A 10 1.51 -0.60 0.60
N LEU A 11 0.32 -1.18 0.54
CA LEU A 11 -0.91 -0.59 1.05
C LEU A 11 -1.46 -1.45 2.17
N GLY A 12 -1.75 -0.84 3.31
CA GLY A 12 -2.29 -1.58 4.45
C GLY A 12 -2.63 -0.64 5.59
N THR A 13 -2.63 -1.18 6.81
CA THR A 13 -2.76 -0.32 7.98
C THR A 13 -1.56 0.63 8.09
N ARG A 14 -1.75 1.75 8.77
CA ARG A 14 -0.65 2.69 9.04
C ARG A 14 0.56 1.99 9.66
N TYR A 15 0.33 1.03 10.56
CA TYR A 15 1.40 0.24 11.18
C TYR A 15 2.18 -0.59 10.15
N THR A 16 1.49 -1.26 9.21
CA THR A 16 2.15 -2.02 8.13
C THR A 16 3.00 -1.12 7.23
N MET A 17 2.53 0.09 6.95
CA MET A 17 3.21 1.04 6.05
C MET A 17 4.35 1.82 6.72
N GLU A 18 4.28 2.06 8.03
CA GLU A 18 5.26 2.88 8.78
C GLU A 18 6.30 2.07 9.55
N GLN A 19 6.01 0.81 9.92
CA GLN A 19 6.95 0.00 10.69
C GLN A 19 8.00 -0.66 9.78
N ASP A 20 9.27 -0.57 10.19
CA ASP A 20 10.39 -1.17 9.47
C ASP A 20 10.33 -2.70 9.41
N PHE A 21 9.58 -3.37 10.30
CA PHE A 21 9.56 -4.83 10.33
C PHE A 21 9.07 -5.48 9.01
N TYR A 22 8.05 -4.90 8.37
CA TYR A 22 7.49 -5.47 7.14
C TYR A 22 8.31 -5.03 5.91
N ARG A 23 8.70 -3.74 5.88
CA ARG A 23 9.51 -3.15 4.80
C ARG A 23 10.94 -3.67 4.78
N GLY A 24 11.54 -3.76 5.96
CA GLY A 24 12.88 -4.28 6.20
C GLY A 24 12.98 -5.73 5.75
N ARG A 25 12.02 -6.60 6.12
CA ARG A 25 12.02 -7.99 5.60
C ARG A 25 11.95 -8.07 4.08
N LEU A 26 11.07 -7.30 3.43
CA LEU A 26 10.95 -7.31 1.97
C LEU A 26 12.22 -6.81 1.29
N THR A 27 12.88 -5.82 1.88
CA THR A 27 14.13 -5.27 1.37
C THR A 27 15.31 -6.21 1.62
N GLU A 28 15.48 -6.69 2.85
CA GLU A 28 16.63 -7.50 3.28
C GLU A 28 16.60 -8.93 2.73
N GLN A 29 15.43 -9.59 2.69
CA GLN A 29 15.34 -10.99 2.27
C GLN A 29 15.07 -11.15 0.78
N PHE A 30 14.40 -10.18 0.15
CA PHE A 30 13.95 -10.30 -1.23
C PHE A 30 14.46 -9.18 -2.15
N SER A 31 15.22 -8.21 -1.63
CA SER A 31 15.69 -7.03 -2.40
C SER A 31 14.54 -6.25 -3.06
N ILE A 32 13.36 -6.25 -2.43
CA ILE A 32 12.17 -5.56 -2.90
C ILE A 32 12.04 -4.21 -2.17
N ASN A 33 12.14 -3.13 -2.92
CA ASN A 33 11.91 -1.78 -2.41
C ASN A 33 10.42 -1.48 -2.32
N CYS A 34 9.96 -1.05 -1.14
CA CYS A 34 8.57 -0.69 -0.91
C CYS A 34 8.35 0.81 -1.14
N LEU A 35 7.44 1.14 -2.05
CA LEU A 35 6.86 2.47 -2.21
C LEU A 35 5.68 2.64 -1.27
N ILE A 36 5.67 3.74 -0.53
CA ILE A 36 4.68 4.04 0.50
C ILE A 36 3.95 5.33 0.12
N PRO A 37 2.61 5.39 0.25
CA PRO A 37 1.84 6.63 0.07
C PRO A 37 2.31 7.77 0.98
N GLU A 38 1.94 9.01 0.66
CA GLU A 38 2.18 10.16 1.54
C GLU A 38 1.43 10.03 2.88
N ALA A 39 1.81 10.83 3.88
CA ALA A 39 1.22 10.78 5.21
C ALA A 39 -0.31 10.93 5.21
N ASP A 40 -0.85 11.87 4.43
CA ASP A 40 -2.31 12.08 4.32
C ASP A 40 -3.00 10.88 3.66
N GLU A 41 -2.36 10.30 2.64
CA GLU A 41 -2.88 9.12 1.96
C GLU A 41 -2.92 7.91 2.90
N ARG A 42 -1.85 7.70 3.67
CA ARG A 42 -1.78 6.66 4.70
C ARG A 42 -2.85 6.83 5.77
N ALA A 43 -3.07 8.06 6.24
CA ALA A 43 -4.09 8.35 7.24
C ALA A 43 -5.48 8.01 6.70
N LYS A 44 -5.78 8.41 5.46
CA LYS A 44 -7.07 8.13 4.83
C LYS A 44 -7.28 6.64 4.55
N ILE A 45 -6.27 5.94 4.04
CA ILE A 45 -6.32 4.48 3.86
C ILE A 45 -6.60 3.79 5.20
N ASN A 46 -5.88 4.17 6.25
CA ASN A 46 -6.07 3.59 7.58
C ASN A 46 -7.49 3.86 8.11
N GLN A 47 -8.02 5.06 7.91
CA GLN A 47 -9.40 5.39 8.26
C GLN A 47 -10.39 4.47 7.53
N ILE A 48 -10.26 4.33 6.21
CA ILE A 48 -11.14 3.46 5.41
C ILE A 48 -11.08 2.01 5.89
N ILE A 49 -9.89 1.49 6.23
CA ILE A 49 -9.75 0.12 6.74
C ILE A 49 -10.59 -0.09 7.99
N PHE A 50 -10.46 0.80 8.99
CA PHE A 50 -11.12 0.60 10.28
C PHE A 50 -12.59 1.02 10.30
N GLU A 51 -12.92 2.13 9.65
CA GLU A 51 -14.28 2.71 9.67
C GLU A 51 -15.20 2.13 8.59
N GLU A 52 -14.66 1.52 7.54
CA GLU A 52 -15.47 0.91 6.48
C GLU A 52 -15.20 -0.59 6.34
N LEU A 53 -13.99 -0.98 5.93
CA LEU A 53 -13.70 -2.36 5.53
C LEU A 53 -13.88 -3.37 6.68
N CYS A 54 -13.37 -3.04 7.88
CA CYS A 54 -13.55 -3.86 9.08
C CYS A 54 -15.01 -3.94 9.54
N LEU A 55 -15.85 -2.99 9.16
CA LEU A 55 -17.29 -2.98 9.43
C LEU A 55 -18.11 -3.61 8.29
N GLY A 56 -17.44 -4.15 7.25
CA GLY A 56 -18.08 -4.74 6.08
C GLY A 56 -18.70 -3.71 5.13
N GLN A 57 -18.34 -2.44 5.24
CA GLN A 57 -18.81 -1.39 4.34
C GLN A 57 -17.81 -1.24 3.18
N PHE A 58 -18.33 -1.31 1.95
CA PHE A 58 -17.53 -1.18 0.74
C PHE A 58 -18.14 -0.10 -0.14
N THR A 59 -17.62 1.12 -0.03
CA THR A 59 -18.12 2.25 -0.80
C THR A 59 -17.37 2.40 -2.12
N GLU A 60 -18.06 2.93 -3.14
CA GLU A 60 -17.42 3.26 -4.42
C GLU A 60 -16.37 4.37 -4.25
N ALA A 61 -16.62 5.33 -3.35
CA ALA A 61 -15.67 6.38 -3.01
C ALA A 61 -14.36 5.80 -2.47
N SER A 62 -14.43 4.85 -1.52
CA SER A 62 -13.24 4.18 -0.99
C SER A 62 -12.52 3.37 -2.06
N ARG A 63 -13.25 2.64 -2.90
CA ARG A 63 -12.64 1.92 -4.04
C ARG A 63 -11.90 2.86 -4.99
N ALA A 64 -12.54 3.96 -5.37
CA ALA A 64 -11.96 4.97 -6.27
C ALA A 64 -10.71 5.59 -5.64
N TYR A 65 -10.75 5.86 -4.34
CA TYR A 65 -9.60 6.38 -3.60
C TYR A 65 -8.41 5.42 -3.62
N TYR A 66 -8.63 4.13 -3.33
CA TYR A 66 -7.57 3.12 -3.44
C TYR A 66 -7.00 3.04 -4.85
N ALA A 67 -7.86 3.04 -5.88
CA ALA A 67 -7.42 3.00 -7.27
C ALA A 67 -6.56 4.24 -7.64
N GLN A 68 -6.94 5.42 -7.14
CA GLN A 68 -6.17 6.65 -7.36
C GLN A 68 -4.78 6.58 -6.72
N VAL A 69 -4.68 6.11 -5.47
CA VAL A 69 -3.39 5.94 -4.78
C VAL A 69 -2.53 4.92 -5.51
N ILE A 70 -3.11 3.80 -5.94
CA ILE A 70 -2.39 2.77 -6.71
C ILE A 70 -1.84 3.35 -8.03
N ALA A 71 -2.66 4.12 -8.77
CA ALA A 71 -2.24 4.75 -10.01
C ALA A 71 -1.07 5.71 -9.78
N ARG A 72 -1.14 6.55 -8.74
CA ARG A 72 -0.04 7.47 -8.36
C ARG A 72 1.25 6.72 -8.03
N LEU A 73 1.16 5.61 -7.30
CA LEU A 73 2.33 4.78 -6.97
C LEU A 73 2.88 4.04 -8.19
N ALA A 74 2.03 3.64 -9.13
CA ALA A 74 2.44 3.07 -10.41
C ALA A 74 3.23 4.11 -11.24
N GLU A 75 2.80 5.36 -11.28
CA GLU A 75 3.54 6.46 -11.92
C GLU A 75 4.93 6.70 -11.28
N GLN A 76 5.07 6.40 -9.98
CA GLN A 76 6.37 6.43 -9.27
C GLN A 76 7.23 5.18 -9.50
N GLY A 77 6.77 4.24 -10.33
CA GLY A 77 7.50 3.03 -10.72
C GLY A 77 7.19 1.80 -9.87
N ALA A 78 6.05 1.75 -9.16
CA ALA A 78 5.58 0.50 -8.57
C ALA A 78 5.25 -0.51 -9.68
N GLN A 79 5.81 -1.72 -9.57
CA GLN A 79 5.60 -2.81 -10.53
C GLN A 79 4.47 -3.76 -10.09
N GLY A 80 4.01 -3.59 -8.85
CA GLY A 80 2.94 -4.35 -8.22
C GLY A 80 2.47 -3.68 -6.93
N VAL A 81 1.37 -4.18 -6.36
CA VAL A 81 0.78 -3.70 -5.11
C VAL A 81 0.65 -4.89 -4.16
N ILE A 82 1.04 -4.70 -2.91
CA ILE A 82 0.83 -5.62 -1.78
C ILE A 82 -0.23 -5.03 -0.86
#